data_AF-A0A958X4U0-F1
#
_entry.id   AF-A0A958X4U0-F1
#
_cell.length_a   1.000
_cell.length_b   1.000
_cell.length_c   1.000
_cell.angle_alpha   90.00
_cell.angle_beta   90.00
_cell.angle_gamma   90.00
#
_symmetry.space_group_name_H-M   'P 1'
#
loop_
_entity.id
_entity.type
_entity.pdbx_description
1 polymer ?
#
loop_
_entity_poly.entity_id
_entity_poly.type
_entity_poly.pdbx_seq_one_letter_code
_entity_poly.pdbx_strand_id
1 'polypeptide(L)'
;MRNAVDFQSELLKARSKTNEVYRSMEPESHNTLRITLDGLLVRCIKQLSKKIDEPTEKISYQISLAISFVRTHFIINDMVLEGNLIEAFTLIRKNFESATRLNEIDKSPLTKLLRKTPNVINIFGNGGKKLYPTLSEIAHFATPRVGVLLTVNSADDGRFGPSLYPAFNVDTFACYDRHAFVSIYFCFWLIEFLKKLYKDDYDSTNDEATFYIMLSQAEECGVIEIEKEEKH
;
A
#
# COMPACT_ATOMS: atom_id res chain seq x y z
N MET A 1 -35.65 12.00 9.44
CA MET A 1 -34.85 10.75 9.38
C MET A 1 -34.76 10.15 7.99
N ARG A 2 -35.85 10.03 7.22
CA ARG A 2 -35.83 9.48 5.83
C ARG A 2 -34.77 10.14 4.93
N ASN A 3 -34.75 11.48 4.86
CA ASN A 3 -33.76 12.23 4.09
C ASN A 3 -32.30 11.98 4.51
N ALA A 4 -32.03 11.75 5.80
CA ALA A 4 -30.66 11.48 6.29
C ALA A 4 -30.16 10.09 5.85
N VAL A 5 -31.07 9.11 5.80
CA VAL A 5 -30.79 7.77 5.24
C VAL A 5 -30.54 7.87 3.74
N ASP A 6 -31.30 8.72 3.04
CA ASP A 6 -31.13 8.93 1.60
C ASP A 6 -29.76 9.52 1.25
N PHE A 7 -29.28 10.51 2.02
CA PHE A 7 -27.94 11.12 1.84
C PHE A 7 -26.80 10.12 1.99
N GLN A 8 -26.86 9.24 3.00
CA GLN A 8 -25.86 8.19 3.17
C GLN A 8 -25.94 7.14 2.05
N SER A 9 -27.15 6.88 1.53
CA SER A 9 -27.37 5.87 0.50
C SER A 9 -26.68 6.21 -0.82
N GLU A 10 -26.59 7.48 -1.20
CA GLU A 10 -26.00 7.90 -2.47
C GLU A 10 -24.50 7.63 -2.52
N LEU A 11 -23.77 7.99 -1.45
CA LEU A 11 -22.34 7.74 -1.35
C LEU A 11 -22.02 6.24 -1.36
N LEU A 12 -22.78 5.44 -0.61
CA LEU A 12 -22.60 3.99 -0.56
C LEU A 12 -22.87 3.33 -1.92
N LYS A 13 -23.90 3.79 -2.64
CA LYS A 13 -24.20 3.32 -4.00
C LYS A 13 -23.07 3.65 -4.97
N ALA A 14 -22.53 4.86 -4.91
CA ALA A 14 -21.42 5.27 -5.77
C ALA A 14 -20.17 4.40 -5.55
N ARG A 15 -19.83 4.11 -4.28
CA ARG A 15 -18.73 3.21 -3.91
C ARG A 15 -18.96 1.77 -4.38
N SER A 16 -20.16 1.22 -4.16
CA SER A 16 -20.52 -0.12 -4.63
C SER A 16 -20.39 -0.23 -6.14
N LYS A 17 -20.97 0.73 -6.88
CA LYS A 17 -20.87 0.79 -8.35
C LYS A 17 -19.42 0.86 -8.81
N THR A 18 -18.60 1.69 -8.16
CA THR A 18 -17.19 1.84 -8.50
C THR A 18 -16.40 0.55 -8.28
N ASN A 19 -16.67 -0.15 -7.18
CA ASN A 19 -16.07 -1.43 -6.88
C ASN A 19 -16.47 -2.48 -7.93
N GLU A 20 -17.76 -2.57 -8.27
CA GLU A 20 -18.25 -3.47 -9.33
C GLU A 20 -17.55 -3.21 -10.67
N VAL A 21 -17.42 -1.94 -11.08
CA VAL A 21 -16.70 -1.56 -12.29
C VAL A 21 -15.23 -1.94 -12.20
N TYR A 22 -14.56 -1.61 -11.09
CA TYR A 22 -13.16 -2.01 -10.87
C TYR A 22 -12.99 -3.51 -11.03
N ARG A 23 -13.82 -4.32 -10.37
CA ARG A 23 -13.75 -5.79 -10.41
C ARG A 23 -13.98 -6.36 -11.80
N SER A 24 -14.83 -5.73 -12.59
CA SER A 24 -15.07 -6.12 -13.98
C SER A 24 -13.90 -5.78 -14.92
N MET A 25 -13.07 -4.80 -14.53
CA MET A 25 -11.95 -4.30 -15.33
C MET A 25 -10.58 -4.75 -14.80
N GLU A 26 -10.50 -5.29 -13.58
CA GLU A 26 -9.26 -5.73 -12.92
C GLU A 26 -8.61 -6.86 -13.74
N PRO A 27 -7.37 -6.67 -14.25
CA PRO A 27 -6.65 -7.75 -14.89
C PRO A 27 -6.45 -8.92 -13.94
N GLU A 28 -6.55 -10.15 -14.44
CA GLU A 28 -6.39 -11.37 -13.62
C GLU A 28 -5.05 -11.40 -12.88
N SER A 29 -3.98 -10.93 -13.51
CA SER A 29 -2.65 -10.80 -12.90
C SER A 29 -2.64 -9.85 -11.69
N HIS A 30 -3.30 -8.70 -11.80
CA HIS A 30 -3.42 -7.72 -10.71
C HIS A 30 -4.27 -8.27 -9.56
N ASN A 31 -5.37 -8.96 -9.88
CA ASN A 31 -6.21 -9.60 -8.88
C ASN A 31 -5.42 -10.66 -8.09
N THR A 32 -4.69 -11.51 -8.81
CA THR A 32 -3.87 -12.56 -8.20
C THR A 32 -2.76 -11.98 -7.34
N LEU A 33 -2.06 -10.94 -7.82
CA LEU A 33 -1.05 -10.21 -7.05
C LEU A 33 -1.65 -9.66 -5.75
N ARG A 34 -2.82 -9.02 -5.82
CA ARG A 34 -3.49 -8.45 -4.65
C ARG A 34 -3.88 -9.50 -3.63
N ILE A 35 -4.51 -10.58 -4.06
CA ILE A 35 -4.90 -11.67 -3.15
C ILE A 35 -3.65 -12.29 -2.50
N THR A 36 -2.57 -12.49 -3.26
CA THR A 36 -1.33 -13.07 -2.76
C THR A 36 -0.66 -12.16 -1.74
N LEU A 37 -0.56 -10.86 -2.04
CA LEU A 37 -0.01 -9.84 -1.14
C LEU A 37 -0.82 -9.73 0.16
N ASP A 38 -2.14 -9.62 0.06
CA ASP A 38 -3.05 -9.55 1.21
C ASP A 38 -2.90 -10.81 2.09
N GLY A 39 -2.89 -11.99 1.46
CA GLY A 39 -2.75 -13.27 2.13
C GLY A 39 -1.42 -13.42 2.88
N LEU A 40 -0.32 -13.05 2.23
CA LEU A 40 1.02 -13.07 2.83
C LEU A 40 1.09 -12.11 4.04
N LEU A 41 0.59 -10.87 3.89
CA LEU A 41 0.56 -9.90 4.98
C LEU A 41 -0.21 -10.39 6.19
N VAL A 42 -1.41 -10.95 5.98
CA VAL A 42 -2.23 -11.50 7.07
C VAL A 42 -1.52 -12.68 7.75
N ARG A 43 -0.88 -13.57 6.98
CA ARG A 43 -0.18 -14.73 7.53
C ARG A 43 1.02 -14.31 8.38
N CYS A 44 1.83 -13.38 7.87
CA CYS A 44 2.99 -12.85 8.59
C CYS A 44 2.57 -12.04 9.84
N ILE A 45 1.61 -11.12 9.74
CA ILE A 45 1.25 -10.25 10.87
C ILE A 45 0.62 -11.04 12.03
N LYS A 46 -0.05 -12.16 11.74
CA LYS A 46 -0.59 -13.07 12.77
C LYS A 46 0.50 -13.64 13.68
N GLN A 47 1.73 -13.76 13.21
CA GLN A 47 2.84 -14.23 14.03
C GLN A 47 3.11 -13.30 15.22
N LEU A 48 2.83 -11.99 15.09
CA LEU A 48 2.99 -11.02 16.19
C LEU A 48 2.01 -11.22 17.35
N SER A 49 1.07 -12.16 17.25
CA SER A 49 0.24 -12.59 18.38
C SER A 49 0.96 -13.56 19.34
N LYS A 50 2.08 -14.15 18.90
CA LYS A 50 2.92 -15.01 19.73
C LYS A 50 3.64 -14.18 20.80
N LYS A 51 3.94 -14.81 21.94
CA LYS A 51 4.74 -14.22 23.02
C LYS A 51 6.09 -13.74 22.50
N ILE A 52 6.51 -12.55 22.91
CA ILE A 52 7.85 -12.01 22.67
C ILE A 52 8.61 -12.09 23.99
N ASP A 53 9.71 -12.83 24.03
CA ASP A 53 10.43 -13.09 25.29
C ASP A 53 11.20 -11.87 25.80
N GLU A 54 11.77 -11.07 24.89
CA GLU A 54 12.59 -9.89 25.23
C GLU A 54 12.07 -8.62 24.53
N PRO A 55 10.91 -8.08 24.95
CA PRO A 55 10.38 -6.86 24.36
C PRO A 55 11.27 -5.67 24.75
N THR A 56 11.75 -4.94 23.74
CA THR A 56 12.43 -3.66 23.91
C THR A 56 11.54 -2.52 23.44
N GLU A 57 11.85 -1.27 23.81
CA GLU A 57 11.17 -0.09 23.25
C GLU A 57 11.27 -0.05 21.72
N LYS A 58 12.42 -0.45 21.18
CA LYS A 58 12.66 -0.57 19.73
C LYS A 58 11.70 -1.57 19.08
N ILE A 59 11.63 -2.78 19.61
CA ILE A 59 10.74 -3.84 19.10
C ILE A 59 9.28 -3.40 19.21
N SER A 60 8.89 -2.83 20.34
CA SER A 60 7.52 -2.35 20.58
C SER A 60 7.11 -1.26 19.57
N TYR A 61 8.04 -0.35 19.23
CA TYR A 61 7.78 0.67 18.23
C TYR A 61 7.70 0.10 16.81
N GLN A 62 8.59 -0.84 16.45
CA GLN A 62 8.53 -1.53 15.16
C GLN A 62 7.22 -2.29 14.97
N ILE A 63 6.75 -3.00 16.00
CA ILE A 63 5.45 -3.69 16.00
C ILE A 63 4.30 -2.70 15.83
N SER A 64 4.33 -1.58 16.55
CA SER A 64 3.31 -0.53 16.42
C SER A 64 3.23 0.04 15.00
N LEU A 65 4.39 0.29 14.39
CA LEU A 65 4.48 0.73 12.99
C LEU A 65 4.00 -0.35 12.01
N ALA A 66 4.37 -1.62 12.22
CA ALA A 66 3.94 -2.74 11.39
C ALA A 66 2.41 -2.93 11.44
N ILE A 67 1.81 -2.89 12.64
CA ILE A 67 0.35 -2.98 12.79
C ILE A 67 -0.35 -1.79 12.13
N SER A 68 0.18 -0.57 12.30
CA SER A 68 -0.34 0.63 11.64
C SER A 68 -0.24 0.52 10.11
N PHE A 69 0.86 -0.01 9.59
CA PHE A 69 1.06 -0.25 8.17
C PHE A 69 0.01 -1.22 7.62
N VAL A 70 -0.15 -2.39 8.26
CA VAL A 70 -1.08 -3.44 7.80
C VAL A 70 -2.53 -2.96 7.83
N ARG A 71 -2.95 -2.26 8.91
CA ARG A 71 -4.30 -1.68 8.95
C ARG A 71 -4.53 -0.67 7.83
N THR A 72 -3.54 0.20 7.59
CA THR A 72 -3.62 1.17 6.50
C THR A 72 -3.57 0.51 5.12
N HIS A 73 -2.87 -0.61 4.95
CA HIS A 73 -2.84 -1.37 3.69
C HIS A 73 -4.25 -1.81 3.26
N PHE A 74 -5.03 -2.42 4.17
CA PHE A 74 -6.42 -2.82 3.83
C PHE A 74 -7.33 -1.62 3.56
N ILE A 75 -7.15 -0.51 4.30
CA ILE A 75 -7.89 0.73 4.02
C ILE A 75 -7.55 1.29 2.64
N ILE A 76 -6.27 1.23 2.21
CA ILE A 76 -5.87 1.65 0.87
C ILE A 76 -6.53 0.78 -0.18
N ASN A 77 -6.53 -0.55 -0.01
CA ASN A 77 -7.22 -1.47 -0.93
C ASN A 77 -8.69 -1.06 -1.09
N ASP A 78 -9.41 -0.84 0.01
CA ASP A 78 -10.81 -0.40 -0.03
C ASP A 78 -10.95 0.95 -0.78
N MET A 79 -10.09 1.92 -0.47
CA MET A 79 -10.12 3.24 -1.13
C MET A 79 -9.85 3.16 -2.63
N VAL A 80 -8.93 2.30 -3.07
CA VAL A 80 -8.62 2.07 -4.49
C VAL A 80 -9.83 1.45 -5.20
N LEU A 81 -10.42 0.40 -4.62
CA LEU A 81 -11.59 -0.29 -5.16
C LEU A 81 -12.82 0.64 -5.24
N GLU A 82 -12.96 1.53 -4.26
CA GLU A 82 -14.06 2.48 -4.16
C GLU A 82 -13.84 3.79 -4.94
N GLY A 83 -12.67 4.00 -5.55
CA GLY A 83 -12.35 5.20 -6.33
C GLY A 83 -11.96 6.45 -5.52
N ASN A 84 -11.60 6.30 -4.25
CA ASN A 84 -11.10 7.40 -3.40
C ASN A 84 -9.58 7.58 -3.57
N LEU A 85 -9.14 7.93 -4.78
CA LEU A 85 -7.72 7.84 -5.16
C LEU A 85 -6.81 8.83 -4.43
N ILE A 86 -7.27 10.05 -4.13
CA ILE A 86 -6.46 11.06 -3.42
C ILE A 86 -6.16 10.59 -2.00
N GLU A 87 -7.17 10.08 -1.30
CA GLU A 87 -7.04 9.53 0.04
C GLU A 87 -6.16 8.27 0.02
N ALA A 88 -6.33 7.39 -0.97
CA ALA A 88 -5.47 6.22 -1.17
C ALA A 88 -3.99 6.65 -1.31
N PHE A 89 -3.68 7.59 -2.21
CA PHE A 89 -2.31 8.10 -2.39
C PHE A 89 -1.74 8.74 -1.13
N THR A 90 -2.56 9.48 -0.39
CA THR A 90 -2.17 10.07 0.89
C THR A 90 -1.78 9.00 1.90
N LEU A 91 -2.54 7.92 1.99
CA LEU A 91 -2.23 6.79 2.87
C LEU A 91 -1.06 5.94 2.36
N ILE A 92 -0.87 5.80 1.04
CA ILE A 92 0.32 5.18 0.47
C ILE A 92 1.57 5.95 0.90
N ARG A 93 1.53 7.30 0.90
CA ARG A 93 2.63 8.13 1.42
C ARG A 93 2.94 7.83 2.88
N LYS A 94 1.93 7.78 3.75
CA LYS A 94 2.08 7.38 5.16
C LYS A 94 2.76 6.02 5.28
N ASN A 95 2.30 5.03 4.50
CA ASN A 95 2.86 3.68 4.54
C ASN A 95 4.30 3.65 4.01
N PHE A 96 4.63 4.46 3.01
CA PHE A 96 5.98 4.55 2.47
C PHE A 96 6.96 5.15 3.49
N GLU A 97 6.53 6.19 4.21
CA GLU A 97 7.27 6.75 5.34
C GLU A 97 7.40 5.75 6.49
N SER A 98 6.36 4.96 6.77
CA SER A 98 6.38 3.92 7.81
C SER A 98 7.38 2.81 7.48
N ALA A 99 7.37 2.28 6.25
CA ALA A 99 8.35 1.30 5.77
C ALA A 99 9.78 1.83 5.80
N THR A 100 9.97 3.11 5.45
CA THR A 100 11.26 3.81 5.59
C THR A 100 11.70 3.86 7.05
N ARG A 101 10.82 4.25 7.96
CA ARG A 101 11.12 4.35 9.39
C ARG A 101 11.50 3.00 10.00
N LEU A 102 10.82 1.93 9.61
CA LEU A 102 11.16 0.57 10.04
C LEU A 102 12.60 0.20 9.68
N ASN A 103 13.03 0.50 8.44
CA ASN A 103 14.41 0.33 7.99
C ASN A 103 15.41 1.24 8.72
N GLU A 104 15.05 2.49 9.02
CA GLU A 104 15.92 3.41 9.78
C GLU A 104 16.16 2.92 11.21
N ILE A 105 15.11 2.40 11.87
CA ILE A 105 15.18 1.87 13.24
C ILE A 105 16.14 0.67 13.32
N ASP A 106 16.25 -0.12 12.26
CA ASP A 106 17.22 -1.21 12.19
C ASP A 106 18.67 -0.72 12.20
N LYS A 107 18.93 0.49 11.70
CA LYS A 107 20.28 1.03 11.47
C LYS A 107 20.67 2.16 12.42
N SER A 108 19.73 2.74 13.17
CA SER A 108 19.95 3.95 13.96
C SER A 108 19.24 3.92 15.32
N PRO A 109 19.83 4.54 16.37
CA PRO A 109 19.18 4.69 17.67
C PRO A 109 17.86 5.49 17.58
N LEU A 110 16.82 5.06 18.31
CA LEU A 110 15.51 5.71 18.30
C LEU A 110 15.57 7.21 18.59
N THR A 111 16.39 7.62 19.55
CA THR A 111 16.54 9.02 19.97
C THR A 111 16.94 9.95 18.81
N LYS A 112 17.67 9.44 17.81
CA LYS A 112 18.05 10.21 16.62
C LYS A 112 16.94 10.33 15.58
N LEU A 113 15.91 9.48 15.67
CA LEU A 113 14.83 9.35 14.68
C LEU A 113 13.53 10.00 15.14
N LEU A 114 13.24 10.02 16.45
CA LEU A 114 11.99 10.58 16.97
C LEU A 114 11.78 12.02 16.50
N ARG A 115 10.53 12.33 16.12
CA ARG A 115 10.09 13.65 15.61
C ARG A 115 10.76 14.13 14.30
N LYS A 116 11.46 13.25 13.59
CA LYS A 116 12.02 13.54 12.26
C LYS A 116 11.23 12.82 11.19
N THR A 117 11.07 13.45 10.04
CA THR A 117 10.53 12.82 8.82
C THR A 117 11.48 11.71 8.34
N PRO A 118 10.98 10.52 8.00
CA PRO A 118 11.80 9.44 7.45
C PRO A 118 12.48 9.82 6.13
N ASN A 119 13.70 9.35 5.91
CA ASN A 119 14.48 9.66 4.71
C ASN A 119 14.20 8.68 3.56
N VAL A 120 12.99 8.80 3.00
CA VAL A 120 12.45 7.88 1.98
C VAL A 120 13.37 7.74 0.77
N ILE A 121 13.90 8.88 0.27
CA ILE A 121 14.75 8.92 -0.93
C ILE A 121 16.04 8.12 -0.73
N ASN A 122 16.67 8.21 0.44
CA ASN A 122 17.93 7.50 0.69
C ASN A 122 17.73 6.00 0.86
N ILE A 123 16.59 5.56 1.40
CA ILE A 123 16.32 4.13 1.61
C ILE A 123 15.88 3.45 0.30
N PHE A 124 15.07 4.12 -0.53
CA PHE A 124 14.48 3.54 -1.73
C PHE A 124 15.13 3.98 -3.04
N GLY A 125 16.23 4.74 -2.98
CA GLY A 125 17.01 5.16 -4.14
C GLY A 125 16.15 5.79 -5.23
N ASN A 126 16.26 5.28 -6.46
CA ASN A 126 15.53 5.78 -7.62
C ASN A 126 14.00 5.63 -7.48
N GLY A 127 13.52 4.55 -6.86
CA GLY A 127 12.10 4.37 -6.56
C GLY A 127 11.59 5.46 -5.60
N GLY A 128 12.37 5.76 -4.57
CA GLY A 128 12.09 6.86 -3.64
C GLY A 128 12.10 8.24 -4.32
N LYS A 129 13.08 8.52 -5.19
CA LYS A 129 13.19 9.79 -5.92
C LYS A 129 12.04 10.03 -6.89
N LYS A 130 11.48 8.97 -7.50
CA LYS A 130 10.36 9.09 -8.43
C LYS A 130 9.02 9.14 -7.71
N LEU A 131 8.77 8.21 -6.78
CA LEU A 131 7.46 8.02 -6.17
C LEU A 131 7.15 9.05 -5.08
N TYR A 132 8.11 9.35 -4.20
CA TYR A 132 7.84 10.18 -3.02
C TYR A 132 7.41 11.62 -3.36
N PRO A 133 8.00 12.30 -4.37
CA PRO A 133 7.52 13.62 -4.78
C PRO A 133 6.08 13.60 -5.30
N THR A 134 5.71 12.60 -6.13
CA THR A 134 4.34 12.45 -6.62
C THR A 134 3.35 12.22 -5.49
N LEU A 135 3.68 11.35 -4.54
CA LEU A 135 2.83 11.11 -3.37
C LEU A 135 2.68 12.38 -2.52
N SER A 136 3.75 13.18 -2.39
CA SER A 136 3.72 14.45 -1.65
C SER A 136 2.89 15.52 -2.36
N GLU A 137 2.99 15.61 -3.70
CA GLU A 137 2.16 16.49 -4.52
C GLU A 137 0.67 16.19 -4.34
N ILE A 138 0.29 14.91 -4.42
CA ILE A 138 -1.11 14.47 -4.29
C ILE A 138 -1.62 14.70 -2.87
N ALA A 139 -0.85 14.33 -1.84
CA ALA A 139 -1.26 14.48 -0.44
C ALA A 139 -1.49 15.94 -0.02
N HIS A 140 -0.88 16.89 -0.70
CA HIS A 140 -1.06 18.32 -0.45
C HIS A 140 -1.95 19.02 -1.47
N PHE A 141 -2.51 18.29 -2.45
CA PHE A 141 -3.22 18.85 -3.59
C PHE A 141 -2.42 20.03 -4.21
N ALA A 142 -1.12 19.85 -4.40
CA ALA A 142 -0.20 20.96 -4.65
C ALA A 142 -0.33 21.57 -6.06
N THR A 143 -0.94 20.85 -7.01
CA THR A 143 -1.15 21.32 -8.38
C THR A 143 -2.56 20.97 -8.89
N PRO A 144 -3.11 21.71 -9.88
CA PRO A 144 -4.40 21.40 -10.49
C PRO A 144 -4.47 20.01 -11.14
N ARG A 145 -3.32 19.43 -11.52
CA ARG A 145 -3.24 18.09 -12.12
C ARG A 145 -3.75 17.01 -11.16
N VAL A 146 -3.66 17.21 -9.86
CA VAL A 146 -4.20 16.26 -8.86
C VAL A 146 -5.71 16.10 -9.03
N GLY A 147 -6.43 17.13 -9.49
CA GLY A 147 -7.86 17.07 -9.78
C GLY A 147 -8.24 16.07 -10.88
N VAL A 148 -7.30 15.63 -11.72
CA VAL A 148 -7.53 14.58 -12.72
C VAL A 148 -7.96 13.27 -12.05
N LEU A 149 -7.44 12.97 -10.85
CA LEU A 149 -7.80 11.78 -10.08
C LEU A 149 -9.26 11.77 -9.60
N LEU A 150 -9.95 12.92 -9.65
CA LEU A 150 -11.37 13.06 -9.33
C LEU A 150 -12.26 12.99 -10.58
N THR A 151 -11.67 12.86 -11.76
CA THR A 151 -12.40 13.03 -13.02
C THR A 151 -13.16 11.77 -13.37
N VAL A 152 -14.39 11.96 -13.87
CA VAL A 152 -15.21 10.92 -14.48
C VAL A 152 -15.30 11.19 -15.97
N ASN A 153 -15.21 10.11 -16.75
CA ASN A 153 -15.55 10.10 -18.16
C ASN A 153 -16.70 9.11 -18.35
N SER A 154 -17.92 9.63 -18.37
CA SER A 154 -19.13 8.82 -18.50
C SER A 154 -19.45 8.61 -19.97
N ALA A 155 -19.32 7.37 -20.44
CA ALA A 155 -19.70 6.99 -21.80
C ALA A 155 -21.22 7.07 -22.02
N ASP A 156 -22.02 6.92 -20.96
CA ASP A 156 -23.49 6.82 -21.03
C ASP A 156 -24.16 8.19 -21.25
N ASP A 157 -23.62 9.26 -20.68
CA ASP A 157 -24.23 10.61 -20.73
C ASP A 157 -23.26 11.70 -21.19
N GLY A 158 -22.05 11.34 -21.62
CA GLY A 158 -21.05 12.26 -22.18
C GLY A 158 -20.46 13.25 -21.18
N ARG A 159 -20.71 13.07 -19.87
CA ARG A 159 -20.17 13.96 -18.84
C ARG A 159 -18.67 13.73 -18.65
N PHE A 160 -17.94 14.84 -18.68
CA PHE A 160 -16.51 14.90 -18.39
C PHE A 160 -16.22 15.99 -17.36
N GLY A 161 -15.58 15.64 -16.25
CA GLY A 161 -15.21 16.60 -15.20
C GLY A 161 -15.04 15.95 -13.82
N PRO A 162 -14.69 16.75 -12.79
CA PRO A 162 -14.56 16.25 -11.43
C PRO A 162 -15.91 15.77 -10.90
N SER A 163 -15.89 14.61 -10.25
CA SER A 163 -17.07 14.04 -9.60
C SER A 163 -17.10 14.38 -8.12
N LEU A 164 -18.30 14.70 -7.63
CA LEU A 164 -18.56 14.86 -6.20
C LEU A 164 -18.53 13.51 -5.46
N TYR A 165 -18.94 12.45 -6.14
CA TYR A 165 -18.97 11.09 -5.59
C TYR A 165 -17.79 10.26 -6.13
N PRO A 166 -17.29 9.28 -5.37
CA PRO A 166 -16.28 8.36 -5.87
C PRO A 166 -16.75 7.67 -7.13
N ALA A 167 -15.83 7.52 -8.08
CA ALA A 167 -16.12 6.96 -9.38
C ALA A 167 -14.88 6.25 -9.93
N PHE A 168 -15.12 5.27 -10.79
CA PHE A 168 -14.03 4.55 -11.43
C PHE A 168 -13.22 5.49 -12.31
N ASN A 169 -11.91 5.46 -12.12
CA ASN A 169 -10.92 6.15 -12.91
C ASN A 169 -9.81 5.15 -13.26
N VAL A 170 -9.35 5.16 -14.51
CA VAL A 170 -8.30 4.25 -15.00
C VAL A 170 -6.99 4.35 -14.21
N ASP A 171 -6.73 5.51 -13.58
CA ASP A 171 -5.59 5.72 -12.67
C ASP A 171 -5.66 4.86 -11.40
N THR A 172 -6.77 4.16 -11.13
CA THR A 172 -6.91 3.24 -10.00
C THR A 172 -5.90 2.10 -10.05
N PHE A 173 -5.59 1.56 -11.24
CA PHE A 173 -4.57 0.52 -11.38
C PHE A 173 -3.18 1.06 -11.08
N ALA A 174 -2.86 2.24 -11.61
CA ALA A 174 -1.61 2.92 -11.32
C ALA A 174 -1.48 3.30 -9.82
N CYS A 175 -2.60 3.59 -9.15
CA CYS A 175 -2.66 3.77 -7.70
C CYS A 175 -2.36 2.47 -6.96
N TYR A 176 -2.98 1.37 -7.37
CA TYR A 176 -2.74 0.04 -6.85
C TYR A 176 -1.27 -0.39 -7.02
N ASP A 177 -0.66 -0.17 -8.18
CA ASP A 177 0.75 -0.54 -8.44
C ASP A 177 1.69 0.12 -7.45
N ARG A 178 1.47 1.42 -7.18
CA ARG A 178 2.27 2.17 -6.20
C ARG A 178 2.02 1.66 -4.78
N HIS A 179 0.79 1.25 -4.48
CA HIS A 179 0.47 0.62 -3.20
C HIS A 179 1.16 -0.75 -3.05
N ALA A 180 1.10 -1.59 -4.08
CA ALA A 180 1.72 -2.90 -4.14
C ALA A 180 3.24 -2.79 -4.01
N PHE A 181 3.87 -1.87 -4.76
CA PHE A 181 5.30 -1.56 -4.65
C PHE A 181 5.72 -1.35 -3.19
N VAL A 182 5.10 -0.40 -2.49
CA VAL A 182 5.42 -0.11 -1.07
C VAL A 182 5.17 -1.32 -0.17
N SER A 183 4.10 -2.07 -0.42
CA SER A 183 3.69 -3.23 0.38
C SER A 183 4.61 -4.44 0.19
N ILE A 184 5.16 -4.65 -1.01
CA ILE A 184 6.15 -5.70 -1.30
C ILE A 184 7.41 -5.47 -0.47
N TYR A 185 7.93 -4.25 -0.43
CA TYR A 185 9.08 -3.91 0.42
C TYR A 185 8.79 -4.13 1.90
N PHE A 186 7.59 -3.80 2.36
CA PHE A 186 7.19 -4.07 3.73
C PHE A 186 7.08 -5.57 4.02
N CYS A 187 6.58 -6.39 3.09
CA CYS A 187 6.55 -7.85 3.25
C CYS A 187 7.95 -8.43 3.44
N PHE A 188 8.90 -8.00 2.62
CA PHE A 188 10.30 -8.40 2.76
C PHE A 188 10.83 -8.04 4.16
N TRP A 189 10.64 -6.79 4.59
CA TRP A 189 11.05 -6.36 5.92
C TRP A 189 10.36 -7.17 7.02
N LEU A 190 9.06 -7.45 6.91
CA LEU A 190 8.28 -8.15 7.91
C LEU A 190 8.76 -9.60 8.08
N ILE A 191 9.03 -10.32 6.98
CA ILE A 191 9.56 -11.68 7.03
C ILE A 191 10.91 -11.69 7.75
N GLU A 192 11.82 -10.77 7.38
CA GLU A 192 13.14 -10.64 8.02
C GLU A 192 13.06 -10.23 9.49
N PHE A 193 12.10 -9.37 9.83
CA PHE A 193 11.83 -8.98 11.21
C PHE A 193 11.34 -10.17 12.04
N LEU A 194 10.42 -10.98 11.51
CA LEU A 194 9.89 -12.16 12.18
C LEU A 194 10.98 -13.24 12.40
N LYS A 195 11.84 -13.48 11.40
CA LYS A 195 13.01 -14.38 11.52
C LYS A 195 13.94 -13.94 12.66
N LYS A 196 14.18 -12.64 12.80
CA LYS A 196 15.02 -12.10 13.89
C LYS A 196 14.33 -12.16 15.25
N LEU A 197 13.03 -11.88 15.28
CA LEU A 197 12.26 -11.77 16.51
C LEU A 197 12.00 -13.13 17.15
N TYR A 198 11.66 -14.14 16.34
CA TYR A 198 11.27 -15.46 16.80
C TYR A 198 12.32 -16.54 16.56
N LYS A 199 13.38 -16.25 15.79
CA LYS A 199 14.48 -17.20 15.50
C LYS A 199 13.91 -18.54 15.01
N ASP A 200 14.25 -19.64 15.68
CA ASP A 200 13.85 -20.99 15.32
C ASP A 200 12.33 -21.26 15.51
N ASP A 201 11.61 -20.39 16.25
CA ASP A 201 10.15 -20.52 16.47
C ASP A 201 9.30 -19.96 15.31
N TYR A 202 9.95 -19.43 14.26
CA TYR A 202 9.32 -18.98 13.03
C TYR A 202 9.93 -19.67 11.81
N ASP A 203 9.21 -20.68 11.30
CA ASP A 203 9.51 -21.28 10.00
C ASP A 203 9.05 -20.33 8.88
N SER A 204 10.01 -19.66 8.23
CA SER A 204 9.77 -18.72 7.14
C SER A 204 9.58 -19.38 5.77
N THR A 205 9.77 -20.70 5.64
CA THR A 205 9.85 -21.39 4.33
C THR A 205 8.66 -21.09 3.43
N ASN A 206 7.45 -21.20 3.96
CA ASN A 206 6.22 -20.94 3.20
C ASN A 206 6.02 -19.45 2.90
N ASP A 207 6.45 -18.57 3.82
CA ASP A 207 6.37 -17.12 3.65
C ASP A 207 7.32 -16.63 2.57
N GLU A 208 8.56 -17.12 2.57
CA GLU A 208 9.55 -16.82 1.54
C GLU A 208 9.13 -17.38 0.17
N ALA A 209 8.64 -18.63 0.11
CA ALA A 209 8.13 -19.20 -1.14
C ALA A 209 6.96 -18.39 -1.73
N THR A 210 6.02 -17.97 -0.89
CA THR A 210 4.91 -17.10 -1.31
C THR A 210 5.41 -15.72 -1.75
N PHE A 211 6.41 -15.17 -1.04
CA PHE A 211 7.02 -13.89 -1.38
C PHE A 211 7.69 -13.94 -2.77
N TYR A 212 8.42 -15.02 -3.12
CA TYR A 212 9.00 -15.17 -4.45
C TYR A 212 7.95 -15.29 -5.56
N ILE A 213 6.86 -16.01 -5.31
CA ILE A 213 5.72 -16.06 -6.26
C ILE A 213 5.14 -14.66 -6.45
N MET A 214 4.93 -13.91 -5.36
CA MET A 214 4.45 -12.53 -5.41
C MET A 214 5.39 -11.60 -6.18
N LEU A 215 6.72 -11.78 -6.07
CA LEU A 215 7.69 -11.01 -6.87
C LEU A 215 7.55 -11.30 -8.37
N SER A 216 7.38 -12.57 -8.76
CA SER A 216 7.13 -12.94 -10.17
C SER A 216 5.85 -12.27 -10.69
N GLN A 217 4.77 -12.33 -9.90
CA GLN A 217 3.50 -11.68 -10.24
C GLN A 217 3.64 -10.15 -10.36
N ALA A 218 4.41 -9.53 -9.47
CA ALA A 218 4.66 -8.09 -9.49
C ALA A 218 5.48 -7.66 -10.71
N GLU A 219 6.46 -8.48 -11.14
CA GLU A 219 7.20 -8.26 -12.38
C GLU A 219 6.29 -8.40 -13.60
N GLU A 220 5.45 -9.44 -13.66
CA GLU A 220 4.47 -9.65 -14.73
C GLU A 220 3.45 -8.51 -14.85
N CYS A 221 3.07 -7.91 -13.72
CA CYS A 221 2.19 -6.74 -13.69
C CYS A 221 2.91 -5.42 -14.01
N GLY A 222 4.24 -5.42 -14.10
CA GLY A 222 5.03 -4.20 -14.30
C GLY A 222 5.12 -3.30 -13.06
N VAL A 223 4.80 -3.83 -11.87
CA VAL A 223 4.90 -3.11 -10.59
C VAL A 223 6.35 -2.93 -10.17
N ILE A 224 7.19 -3.92 -10.47
CA ILE A 224 8.63 -3.90 -10.22
C ILE A 224 9.40 -4.34 -11.46
N GLU A 225 10.66 -3.93 -11.54
CA GLU A 225 11.63 -4.42 -12.52
C GLU A 225 12.74 -5.13 -11.75
N ILE A 226 12.99 -6.40 -12.07
CA ILE A 226 14.11 -7.16 -11.50
C ILE A 226 15.25 -7.09 -12.51
N GLU A 227 16.32 -6.37 -12.17
CA GLU A 227 17.54 -6.37 -12.98
C GLU A 227 18.08 -7.81 -13.07
N LYS A 228 18.06 -8.38 -14.28
CA LYS A 228 18.73 -9.66 -14.53
C LYS A 228 20.22 -9.36 -14.57
N GLU A 229 20.98 -9.87 -13.60
CA GLU A 229 22.44 -9.80 -13.66
C GLU A 229 22.91 -10.40 -15.00
N GLU A 230 23.47 -9.54 -15.86
CA GLU A 230 24.20 -10.00 -17.03
C GLU A 230 25.40 -10.79 -16.50
N LYS A 231 25.37 -12.12 -16.67
CA LYS A 231 26.55 -12.96 -16.48
C LYS A 231 27.60 -12.50 -17.49
N HIS A 232 28.56 -11.68 -17.05
CA HIS A 232 29.82 -11.44 -17.75
C HIS A 232 30.79 -12.59 -17.54
#